data_AF-A0A933Z7C2-F1
#
_entry.id   AF-A0A933Z7C2-F1
#
_cell.length_a   1.000
_cell.length_b   1.000
_cell.length_c   1.000
_cell.angle_alpha   90.00
_cell.angle_beta   90.00
_cell.angle_gamma   90.00
#
_symmetry.space_group_name_H-M   'P 1'
#
loop_
_entity.id
_entity.type
_entity.pdbx_description
1 polymer ?
#
loop_
_entity_poly.entity_id
_entity_poly.type
_entity_poly.pdbx_seq_one_letter_code
_entity_poly.pdbx_strand_id
1 'polypeptide(L)'
;MSPGQAQGQPVLLCERMLGRLATWLRILGYDAPLIERPPAMTPPGAVLLTRRQRLAGRSGVLLVSHDRLEDQLRQVLGELGLRPQPNQWFSRCLACNQAVEPLERSEALGLVPDHTLATAPGFTRCPACGKIFWPGSHGQRAAQRIEALLASLPAAVLDQGPEA
;
A
#
# COMPACT_ATOMS: atom_id res chain seq x y z
N MET A 1 -7.44 13.72 -31.27
CA MET A 1 -7.96 13.65 -29.88
C MET A 1 -7.32 12.43 -29.24
N SER A 2 -6.20 12.63 -28.52
CA SER A 2 -5.48 11.54 -27.86
C SER A 2 -5.91 11.48 -26.40
N PRO A 3 -6.50 10.38 -25.90
CA PRO A 3 -6.78 10.22 -24.49
C PRO A 3 -5.56 9.57 -23.83
N GLY A 4 -4.47 10.32 -23.72
CA GLY A 4 -3.31 9.96 -22.90
C GLY A 4 -3.38 10.73 -21.57
N GLN A 5 -4.47 10.61 -20.83
CA GLN A 5 -4.62 11.29 -19.55
C GLN A 5 -3.86 10.53 -18.46
N ALA A 6 -2.89 11.20 -17.85
CA ALA A 6 -2.29 10.83 -16.58
C ALA A 6 -3.40 10.59 -15.54
N GLN A 7 -3.58 9.36 -15.08
CA GLN A 7 -4.50 9.01 -14.01
C GLN A 7 -3.66 8.47 -12.84
N GLY A 8 -3.70 9.16 -11.70
CA GLY A 8 -3.01 8.74 -10.48
C GLY A 8 -3.42 7.34 -10.04
N GLN A 9 -2.58 6.68 -9.24
CA GLN A 9 -2.89 5.36 -8.69
C GLN A 9 -4.24 5.35 -7.97
N PRO A 10 -5.07 4.30 -8.11
CA PRO A 10 -6.40 4.27 -7.52
C PRO A 10 -6.34 4.19 -5.99
N VAL A 11 -7.38 4.72 -5.34
CA VAL A 11 -7.61 4.48 -3.92
C VAL A 11 -8.19 3.07 -3.72
N LEU A 12 -7.50 2.24 -2.96
CA LEU A 12 -7.85 0.84 -2.68
C LEU A 12 -8.66 0.74 -1.38
N LEU A 13 -9.97 0.92 -1.49
CA LEU A 13 -10.88 0.85 -0.35
C LEU A 13 -10.93 -0.59 0.18
N CYS A 14 -10.35 -0.84 1.36
CA CYS A 14 -10.25 -2.17 1.93
C CYS A 14 -11.28 -2.37 3.03
N GLU A 15 -12.08 -3.42 2.97
CA GLU A 15 -12.91 -3.81 4.12
C GLU A 15 -12.05 -4.26 5.32
N ARG A 16 -12.61 -4.16 6.54
CA ARG A 16 -11.93 -4.54 7.80
C ARG A 16 -11.31 -5.95 7.77
N MET A 17 -11.96 -6.92 7.12
CA MET A 17 -11.44 -8.29 6.99
C MET A 17 -10.17 -8.41 6.12
N LEU A 18 -9.89 -7.39 5.31
CA LEU A 18 -8.69 -7.26 4.50
C LEU A 18 -7.65 -6.35 5.16
N GLY A 19 -7.73 -6.10 6.47
CA GLY A 19 -6.83 -5.18 7.16
C GLY A 19 -5.34 -5.54 7.03
N ARG A 20 -5.02 -6.84 6.98
CA ARG A 20 -3.65 -7.28 6.69
C ARG A 20 -3.25 -6.88 5.27
N LEU A 21 -4.06 -7.19 4.26
CA LEU A 21 -3.83 -6.77 2.88
C LEU A 21 -3.66 -5.25 2.76
N ALA A 22 -4.54 -4.47 3.39
CA ALA A 22 -4.46 -3.00 3.44
C ALA A 22 -3.13 -2.51 4.01
N THR A 23 -2.65 -3.15 5.08
CA THR A 23 -1.34 -2.81 5.67
C THR A 23 -0.21 -3.04 4.67
N TRP A 24 -0.22 -4.15 3.94
CA TRP A 24 0.82 -4.43 2.95
C TRP A 24 0.73 -3.54 1.71
N LEU A 25 -0.48 -3.18 1.26
CA LEU A 25 -0.67 -2.18 0.21
C LEU A 25 -0.09 -0.81 0.64
N ARG A 26 -0.27 -0.40 1.91
CA ARG A 26 0.36 0.81 2.46
C ARG A 26 1.87 0.72 2.55
N ILE A 27 2.42 -0.45 2.89
CA ILE A 27 3.88 -0.67 2.85
C ILE A 27 4.40 -0.45 1.42
N LEU A 28 3.67 -0.90 0.40
CA LEU A 28 4.02 -0.69 -1.01
C LEU A 28 3.82 0.76 -1.49
N GLY A 29 3.25 1.64 -0.66
CA GLY A 29 3.00 3.05 -0.98
C GLY A 29 1.58 3.35 -1.49
N TYR A 30 0.72 2.35 -1.64
CA TYR A 30 -0.64 2.55 -2.16
C TYR A 30 -1.60 3.15 -1.14
N ASP A 31 -2.47 4.03 -1.62
CA ASP A 31 -3.60 4.56 -0.86
C ASP A 31 -4.62 3.47 -0.56
N ALA A 32 -4.58 2.89 0.63
CA ALA A 32 -5.41 1.73 0.98
C ALA A 32 -6.13 1.94 2.33
N PRO A 33 -7.14 2.83 2.40
CA PRO A 33 -7.86 3.09 3.64
C PRO A 33 -8.69 1.87 4.03
N LEU A 34 -8.82 1.65 5.34
CA LEU A 34 -9.78 0.67 5.87
C LEU A 34 -11.14 1.34 5.98
N ILE A 35 -12.15 0.74 5.37
CA ILE A 35 -13.54 1.20 5.44
C ILE A 35 -14.37 0.26 6.32
N GLU A 36 -15.34 0.83 7.02
CA GLU A 36 -16.24 0.06 7.89
C GLU A 36 -17.25 -0.77 7.09
N ARG A 37 -17.74 -0.20 5.98
CA ARG A 37 -18.72 -0.84 5.12
C ARG A 37 -18.52 -0.45 3.66
N PRO A 38 -18.79 -1.38 2.71
CA PRO A 38 -18.77 -1.08 1.28
C PRO A 38 -19.71 0.08 0.94
N PRO A 39 -19.30 1.03 0.07
CA PRO A 39 -20.19 2.07 -0.40
C PRO A 39 -21.28 1.49 -1.33
N ALA A 40 -22.39 2.22 -1.46
CA ALA A 40 -23.46 1.88 -2.39
C ALA A 40 -22.99 1.90 -3.86
N MET A 41 -22.03 2.77 -4.17
CA MET A 41 -21.33 2.85 -5.45
C MET A 41 -19.85 3.15 -5.19
N THR A 42 -18.94 2.50 -5.89
CA THR A 42 -17.51 2.82 -5.77
C THR A 42 -17.25 4.21 -6.38
N PRO A 43 -16.58 5.12 -5.66
CA PRO A 43 -16.25 6.45 -6.19
C PRO A 43 -15.35 6.36 -7.44
N PRO A 44 -15.43 7.32 -8.37
CA PRO A 44 -14.46 7.46 -9.44
C PRO A 44 -13.02 7.50 -8.90
N GLY A 45 -12.10 6.80 -9.55
CA GLY A 45 -10.70 6.71 -9.12
C GLY A 45 -10.44 5.80 -7.91
N ALA A 46 -11.45 5.06 -7.44
CA ALA A 46 -11.31 4.09 -6.36
C ALA A 46 -11.61 2.65 -6.84
N VAL A 47 -11.04 1.67 -6.13
CA VAL A 47 -11.37 0.25 -6.26
C VAL A 47 -11.73 -0.27 -4.88
N LEU A 48 -12.91 -0.87 -4.75
CA LEU A 48 -13.30 -1.59 -3.55
C LEU A 48 -12.70 -3.00 -3.57
N LEU A 49 -11.84 -3.30 -2.59
CA LEU A 49 -11.37 -4.65 -2.33
C LEU A 49 -12.32 -5.30 -1.31
N THR A 50 -12.94 -6.42 -1.70
CA THR A 50 -13.93 -7.12 -0.87
C THR A 50 -13.81 -8.63 -1.04
N ARG A 51 -14.22 -9.40 -0.04
CA ARG A 51 -14.45 -10.85 -0.20
C ARG A 51 -15.94 -11.22 -0.33
N ARG A 52 -16.82 -10.23 -0.38
CA ARG A 52 -18.27 -10.47 -0.42
C ARG A 52 -18.70 -10.79 -1.84
N GLN A 53 -19.01 -12.06 -2.09
CA GLN A 53 -19.48 -12.57 -3.38
C GLN A 53 -20.67 -11.77 -3.96
N ARG A 54 -21.60 -11.32 -3.10
CA ARG A 54 -22.75 -10.49 -3.51
C ARG A 54 -22.40 -9.13 -4.13
N LEU A 55 -21.14 -8.70 -4.02
CA LEU A 55 -20.64 -7.45 -4.60
C LEU A 55 -19.85 -7.67 -5.90
N ALA A 56 -19.59 -8.93 -6.27
CA ALA A 56 -18.89 -9.27 -7.50
C ALA A 56 -19.65 -8.74 -8.73
N GLY A 57 -18.91 -8.32 -9.76
CA GLY A 57 -19.46 -7.76 -11.00
C GLY A 57 -19.92 -6.30 -10.90
N ARG A 58 -19.92 -5.68 -9.72
CA ARG A 58 -20.13 -4.23 -9.59
C ARG A 58 -18.94 -3.47 -10.16
N SER A 59 -19.22 -2.35 -10.85
CA SER A 59 -18.17 -1.45 -11.33
C SER A 59 -17.29 -0.95 -10.18
N GLY A 60 -15.96 -0.94 -10.39
CA GLY A 60 -14.98 -0.53 -9.39
C GLY A 60 -14.87 -1.48 -8.19
N VAL A 61 -15.22 -2.76 -8.34
CA VAL A 61 -15.07 -3.78 -7.28
C VAL A 61 -14.14 -4.89 -7.74
N LEU A 62 -13.15 -5.21 -6.91
CA LEU A 62 -12.31 -6.40 -7.03
C LEU A 62 -12.67 -7.38 -5.91
N LEU A 63 -13.07 -8.59 -6.30
CA LEU A 63 -13.34 -9.68 -5.38
C LEU A 63 -12.04 -10.41 -5.03
N VAL A 64 -11.53 -10.20 -3.83
CA VAL A 64 -10.35 -10.89 -3.31
C VAL A 64 -10.74 -12.33 -2.95
N SER A 65 -10.26 -13.30 -3.73
CA SER A 65 -10.67 -14.71 -3.67
C SER A 65 -9.73 -15.59 -2.84
N HIS A 66 -8.56 -15.09 -2.49
CA HIS A 66 -7.52 -15.85 -1.78
C HIS A 66 -7.52 -15.60 -0.27
N ASP A 67 -7.08 -16.61 0.51
CA ASP A 67 -6.89 -16.51 1.96
C ASP A 67 -5.48 -16.06 2.34
N ARG A 68 -4.47 -16.52 1.60
CA ARG A 68 -3.07 -16.19 1.85
C ARG A 68 -2.76 -14.79 1.37
N LEU A 69 -2.15 -13.97 2.24
CA LEU A 69 -1.77 -12.59 1.94
C LEU A 69 -0.97 -12.45 0.63
N GLU A 70 -0.02 -13.35 0.39
CA GLU A 70 0.83 -13.31 -0.81
C GLU A 70 -0.02 -13.45 -2.06
N ASP A 71 -0.96 -14.39 -2.08
CA ASP A 71 -1.84 -14.60 -3.22
C ASP A 71 -2.85 -13.45 -3.38
N GLN A 72 -3.33 -12.86 -2.27
CA GLN A 72 -4.13 -11.63 -2.31
C GLN A 72 -3.37 -10.46 -2.93
N LEU A 73 -2.10 -10.25 -2.56
CA LEU A 73 -1.27 -9.21 -3.14
C LEU A 73 -1.02 -9.47 -4.63
N ARG A 74 -0.68 -10.70 -5.01
CA ARG A 74 -0.49 -11.05 -6.43
C ARG A 74 -1.75 -10.79 -7.24
N GLN A 75 -2.90 -11.20 -6.71
CA GLN A 75 -4.20 -10.97 -7.34
C GLN A 75 -4.45 -9.46 -7.54
N VAL A 76 -4.37 -8.66 -6.47
CA VAL A 76 -4.65 -7.21 -6.53
C VAL A 76 -3.68 -6.49 -7.47
N LEU A 77 -2.38 -6.77 -7.36
CA LEU A 77 -1.37 -6.12 -8.21
C LEU A 77 -1.52 -6.52 -9.68
N GLY A 78 -1.78 -7.79 -9.95
CA GLY A 78 -1.96 -8.32 -11.29
C GLY A 78 -3.23 -7.80 -11.97
N GLU A 79 -4.38 -7.96 -11.32
CA GLU A 79 -5.68 -7.55 -11.90
C GLU A 79 -5.83 -6.04 -12.07
N LEU A 80 -5.22 -5.24 -11.18
CA LEU A 80 -5.27 -3.78 -11.27
C LEU A 80 -4.09 -3.18 -12.04
N GLY A 81 -3.18 -3.99 -12.57
CA GLY A 81 -2.00 -3.50 -13.30
C GLY A 81 -1.07 -2.63 -12.45
N LEU A 82 -1.06 -2.81 -11.13
CA LEU A 82 -0.27 -1.99 -10.22
C LEU A 82 1.19 -2.44 -10.26
N ARG A 83 2.10 -1.46 -10.28
CA ARG A 83 3.55 -1.66 -10.31
C ARG A 83 4.17 -1.00 -9.08
N PRO A 84 4.52 -1.78 -8.03
CA PRO A 84 5.10 -1.18 -6.84
C PRO A 84 6.49 -0.64 -7.15
N GLN A 85 6.74 0.62 -6.78
CA GLN A 85 8.04 1.25 -6.97
C GLN A 85 8.75 1.35 -5.62
N PRO A 86 10.00 0.85 -5.49
CA PRO A 86 10.73 0.86 -4.21
C PRO A 86 10.84 2.24 -3.55
N ASN A 87 10.91 3.32 -4.35
CA ASN A 87 10.94 4.70 -3.86
C ASN A 87 9.63 5.17 -3.20
N GLN A 88 8.51 4.47 -3.40
CA GLN A 88 7.22 4.77 -2.77
C GLN A 88 6.97 3.93 -1.52
N TRP A 89 7.83 2.96 -1.22
CA TRP A 89 7.61 2.08 -0.07
C TRP A 89 7.68 2.85 1.24
N PHE A 90 6.87 2.44 2.21
CA PHE A 90 6.79 3.05 3.54
C PHE A 90 6.44 4.55 3.53
N SER A 91 5.91 5.08 2.42
CA SER A 91 5.47 6.48 2.28
C SER A 91 4.11 6.77 2.93
N ARG A 92 3.44 5.75 3.47
CA ARG A 92 2.12 5.88 4.10
C ARG A 92 2.10 5.28 5.50
N CYS A 93 1.28 5.89 6.35
CA CYS A 93 1.07 5.45 7.72
C CYS A 93 0.37 4.09 7.70
N LEU A 94 1.01 3.08 8.30
CA LEU A 94 0.46 1.74 8.36
C LEU A 94 -0.83 1.67 9.20
N ALA A 95 -1.05 2.63 10.11
CA ALA A 95 -2.24 2.70 10.95
C ALA A 95 -3.42 3.41 10.27
N CYS A 96 -3.25 4.68 9.89
CA CYS A 96 -4.34 5.52 9.40
C CYS A 96 -4.28 5.82 7.89
N ASN A 97 -3.32 5.26 7.17
CA ASN A 97 -3.15 5.42 5.72
C ASN A 97 -2.69 6.82 5.26
N GLN A 98 -2.60 7.84 6.11
CA GLN A 98 -2.09 9.17 5.70
C GLN A 98 -0.64 9.10 5.20
N ALA A 99 -0.27 9.92 4.21
CA ALA A 99 1.13 10.09 3.81
C ALA A 99 1.99 10.49 5.03
N VAL A 100 3.17 9.88 5.16
CA VAL A 100 4.12 10.23 6.23
C VAL A 100 5.11 11.28 5.72
N GLU A 101 5.58 12.12 6.63
CA GLU A 101 6.49 13.21 6.34
C GLU A 101 7.83 12.93 7.03
N PRO A 102 8.97 13.38 6.46
CA PRO A 102 10.25 13.34 7.17
C PRO A 102 10.15 13.99 8.55
N LEU A 103 10.82 13.40 9.53
CA LEU A 103 10.92 13.94 10.89
C LEU A 103 12.39 14.16 11.22
N GLU A 104 12.72 15.36 11.68
CA GLU A 104 14.09 15.67 12.09
C GLU A 104 14.49 14.86 13.32
N ARG A 105 15.74 14.44 13.39
CA ARG A 105 16.23 13.60 14.50
C ARG A 105 16.12 14.32 15.85
N SER A 106 16.26 15.65 15.87
CA SER A 106 16.04 16.46 17.08
C SER A 106 14.60 16.40 17.58
N GLU A 107 13.62 16.31 16.67
CA GLU A 107 12.20 16.18 17.01
C GLU A 107 11.81 14.76 17.43
N ALA A 108 12.58 13.75 17.01
CA ALA A 108 12.41 12.36 17.45
C ALA A 108 12.94 12.10 18.87
N LEU A 109 13.76 13.00 19.43
CA LEU A 109 14.34 12.86 20.76
C LEU A 109 13.24 12.72 21.83
N GLY A 110 13.34 11.67 22.66
CA GLY A 110 12.35 11.38 23.70
C GLY A 110 11.03 10.78 23.20
N LEU A 111 10.84 10.65 21.88
CA LEU A 111 9.66 10.00 21.27
C LEU A 111 9.96 8.60 20.72
N VAL A 112 11.23 8.27 20.54
CA VAL A 112 11.70 6.93 20.13
C VAL A 112 12.76 6.42 21.12
N PRO A 113 13.02 5.10 21.19
CA PRO A 113 14.07 4.56 22.06
C PRO A 113 15.46 5.13 21.72
N ASP A 114 16.29 5.38 22.73
CA ASP A 114 17.62 6.01 22.57
C ASP A 114 18.51 5.28 21.55
N HIS A 115 18.53 3.94 21.59
CA HIS A 115 19.29 3.14 20.64
C HIS A 115 18.81 3.37 19.19
N THR A 116 17.51 3.51 18.98
CA THR A 116 16.93 3.84 17.68
C THR A 116 17.30 5.26 17.25
N LEU A 117 17.21 6.23 18.15
CA LEU A 117 17.61 7.61 17.87
C LEU A 117 19.06 7.70 17.38
N ALA A 118 19.95 6.93 18.02
CA ALA A 118 21.37 6.90 17.72
C ALA A 118 21.72 6.15 16.41
N THR A 119 20.95 5.14 16.02
CA THR A 119 21.33 4.22 14.92
C THR A 119 20.47 4.32 13.67
N ALA A 120 19.23 4.79 13.76
CA ALA A 120 18.35 4.86 12.61
C ALA A 120 18.83 5.93 11.62
N PRO A 121 18.80 5.66 10.30
CA PRO A 121 19.27 6.62 9.30
C PRO A 121 18.35 7.84 9.18
N GLY A 122 17.06 7.69 9.49
CA GLY A 122 16.09 8.77 9.46
C GLY A 122 14.73 8.33 10.03
N PHE A 123 13.84 9.30 10.15
CA PHE A 123 12.52 9.13 10.74
C PHE A 123 11.45 9.71 9.82
N THR A 124 10.26 9.14 9.88
CA THR A 124 9.05 9.76 9.34
C THR A 124 7.98 9.80 10.40
N ARG A 125 7.11 10.81 10.33
CA ARG A 125 5.97 10.98 11.23
C ARG A 125 4.70 11.06 10.42
N CYS A 126 3.64 10.44 10.93
CA CYS A 126 2.31 10.66 10.41
C CYS A 126 1.74 11.97 10.98
N PRO A 127 1.35 12.95 10.15
CA PRO A 127 0.79 14.21 10.64
C PRO A 127 -0.61 14.03 11.25
N ALA A 128 -1.33 12.96 10.89
CA ALA A 128 -2.69 12.71 11.38
C ALA A 128 -2.74 11.99 12.74
N CYS A 129 -1.94 10.94 12.93
CA CYS A 129 -1.98 10.11 14.15
C CYS A 129 -0.71 10.20 15.02
N GLY A 130 0.30 10.96 14.58
CA GLY A 130 1.54 11.18 15.32
C GLY A 130 2.50 9.99 15.37
N LYS A 131 2.15 8.82 14.84
CA LYS A 131 3.04 7.65 14.80
C LYS A 131 4.33 7.97 14.07
N ILE A 132 5.45 7.54 14.65
CA ILE A 132 6.80 7.68 14.10
C ILE A 132 7.25 6.33 13.55
N PHE A 133 7.88 6.34 12.38
CA PHE A 133 8.44 5.19 11.71
C PHE A 133 9.92 5.42 11.40
N TRP A 134 10.70 4.34 11.36
CA TRP A 134 12.11 4.38 11.00
C TRP A 134 12.50 3.05 10.34
N PRO A 135 13.53 3.04 9.48
CA PRO A 135 14.09 1.81 8.96
C PRO A 135 14.70 0.98 10.09
N GLY A 136 14.28 -0.28 10.20
CA GLY A 136 14.80 -1.24 11.16
C GLY A 136 14.59 -2.66 10.66
N SER A 137 14.94 -3.65 11.49
CA SER A 137 14.85 -5.08 11.09
C SER A 137 13.44 -5.50 10.65
N HIS A 138 12.39 -4.88 11.21
CA HIS A 138 11.01 -5.11 10.78
C HIS A 138 10.73 -4.59 9.37
N GLY A 139 11.22 -3.40 9.04
CA GLY A 139 11.09 -2.81 7.70
C GLY A 139 11.90 -3.60 6.66
N GLN A 140 13.12 -4.01 6.99
CA GLN A 140 13.94 -4.85 6.12
C GLN A 140 13.28 -6.20 5.82
N ARG A 141 12.73 -6.89 6.83
CA ARG A 141 11.98 -8.14 6.61
C ARG A 141 10.74 -7.93 5.74
N ALA A 142 10.05 -6.80 5.88
CA ALA A 142 8.92 -6.48 5.03
C ALA A 142 9.36 -6.23 3.58
N ALA A 143 10.43 -5.47 3.36
CA ALA A 143 11.02 -5.22 2.05
C ALA A 143 11.45 -6.53 1.36
N GLN A 144 12.21 -7.38 2.06
CA GLN A 144 12.63 -8.70 1.54
C GLN A 144 11.44 -9.57 1.12
N ARG A 145 10.36 -9.57 1.92
CA ARG A 145 9.14 -10.33 1.58
C ARG A 145 8.46 -9.76 0.35
N ILE A 146 8.46 -8.44 0.18
CA ILE A 146 7.92 -7.78 -1.02
C ILE A 146 8.76 -8.13 -2.23
N GLU A 147 10.08 -7.98 -2.15
CA GLU A 147 10.99 -8.31 -3.24
C GLU A 147 10.80 -9.76 -3.72
N ALA A 148 10.73 -10.71 -2.78
CA ALA A 148 10.45 -12.11 -3.10
C ALA A 148 9.07 -12.31 -3.77
N LEU A 149 8.05 -11.57 -3.32
CA LEU A 149 6.71 -11.62 -3.92
C LEU A 149 6.71 -11.04 -5.33
N LEU A 150 7.34 -9.88 -5.53
CA LEU A 150 7.43 -9.21 -6.83
C LEU A 150 8.23 -10.04 -7.83
N ALA A 151 9.33 -10.65 -7.42
CA ALA A 151 10.12 -11.55 -8.26
C ALA A 151 9.33 -12.79 -8.73
N SER A 152 8.25 -13.15 -8.02
CA SER A 152 7.35 -14.26 -8.38
C SER A 152 6.17 -13.85 -9.24
N LEU A 153 5.99 -12.56 -9.53
CA LEU A 153 4.93 -12.09 -10.42
C LEU A 153 5.33 -12.37 -11.88
N PRO A 154 4.37 -12.77 -12.75
CA PRO A 154 4.65 -12.93 -14.17
C PRO A 154 5.22 -11.64 -14.76
N ALA A 155 6.16 -11.72 -15.70
CA ALA A 155 6.82 -10.56 -16.31
C ALA A 155 5.85 -9.55 -16.95
N ALA A 156 4.67 -9.99 -17.40
CA ALA A 156 3.59 -9.11 -17.87
C ALA A 156 3.10 -8.09 -16.81
N VAL A 157 3.36 -8.36 -15.53
CA VAL A 157 3.08 -7.51 -14.36
C VAL A 157 4.31 -6.66 -13.97
N LEU A 158 5.44 -6.73 -14.67
CA LEU A 158 6.66 -5.98 -14.34
C LEU A 158 7.26 -5.22 -15.52
N ASP A 159 7.04 -5.68 -16.74
CA ASP A 159 7.68 -5.16 -17.94
C ASP A 159 6.66 -4.89 -19.04
N GLN A 160 6.32 -3.61 -19.21
CA GLN A 160 6.19 -2.99 -20.52
C GLN A 160 6.80 -1.59 -20.40
N GLY A 161 8.10 -1.53 -20.66
CA GLY A 161 8.76 -0.28 -21.06
C GLY A 161 8.03 0.36 -22.26
N PRO A 162 8.29 1.64 -22.55
CA PRO A 162 7.53 2.38 -23.55
C PRO A 162 7.66 1.72 -24.92
N GLU A 163 6.54 1.24 -25.49
CA GLU A 163 6.46 1.00 -26.93
C GLU A 163 6.60 2.35 -27.65
N ALA A 164 7.50 2.35 -28.64
CA ALA A 164 7.93 3.50 -29.42
C ALA A 164 6.83 4.10 -30.31
#